data_AF-A0A3D4WER9-F1
#
_entry.id   AF-A0A3D4WER9-F1
#
_cell.length_a   1.000
_cell.length_b   1.000
_cell.length_c   1.000
_cell.angle_alpha   90.00
_cell.angle_beta   90.00
_cell.angle_gamma   90.00
#
_symmetry.space_group_name_H-M   'P 1'
#
loop_
_entity.id
_entity.type
_entity.pdbx_description
1 polymer ?
#
loop_
_entity_poly.entity_id
_entity_poly.type
_entity_poly.pdbx_seq_one_letter_code
_entity_poly.pdbx_strand_id
1 'polypeptide(L)'
;MPDQDNRRNPFDVFNTSRVSYTNSKEIHELSVVKIRRQHKCHCALPYVEDFQKVYLDYSNYTQQKVWEIIGGNVGNYYGINGPDGLQNSCAARISYGLNKSGKLIPEHPHADMNFSKKERYIVSAQRMNQYFKKIAGKPDYIVKTIDDFEKIKSSLDRTLGFIISDSFHIGFVSHSYQKESFHGNSPADIWFLPSIHCNCG
;
A
#
# COMPACT_ATOMS: atom_id res chain seq x y z
N MET A 1 7.11 -52.17 19.68
CA MET A 1 6.98 -51.22 18.56
C MET A 1 5.54 -51.22 18.09
N PRO A 2 4.79 -50.13 18.30
CA PRO A 2 3.54 -49.89 17.58
C PRO A 2 3.58 -48.59 16.76
N ASP A 3 2.79 -48.62 15.68
CA ASP A 3 2.51 -47.60 14.67
C ASP A 3 2.41 -46.17 15.20
N GLN A 4 3.17 -45.25 14.58
CA GLN A 4 2.86 -43.81 14.66
C GLN A 4 1.96 -43.42 13.48
N ASP A 5 0.69 -43.35 13.85
CA ASP A 5 -0.45 -42.74 13.16
C ASP A 5 -0.07 -41.43 12.44
N ASN A 6 -0.05 -41.51 11.12
CA ASN A 6 0.20 -40.45 10.15
C ASN A 6 -0.98 -39.47 10.12
N ARG A 7 -1.18 -38.70 11.19
CA ARG A 7 -2.15 -37.60 11.19
C ARG A 7 -1.55 -36.37 10.54
N ARG A 8 -1.77 -36.24 9.23
CA ARG A 8 -1.60 -34.97 8.52
C ARG A 8 -2.43 -33.90 9.23
N ASN A 9 -1.79 -32.79 9.55
CA ASN A 9 -2.45 -31.62 10.09
C ASN A 9 -3.48 -31.11 9.05
N PRO A 10 -4.77 -30.98 9.39
CA PRO A 10 -5.79 -30.49 8.45
C PRO A 10 -5.57 -29.03 8.01
N PHE A 11 -4.59 -28.33 8.59
CA PHE A 11 -4.17 -26.98 8.18
C PHE A 11 -3.03 -26.98 7.13
N ASP A 12 -2.46 -28.12 6.73
CA ASP A 12 -1.43 -28.20 5.69
C ASP A 12 -1.97 -28.08 4.25
N VAL A 13 -3.27 -27.85 4.06
CA VAL A 13 -3.91 -27.75 2.73
C VAL A 13 -3.79 -26.34 2.11
N PHE A 14 -3.24 -25.35 2.81
CA PHE A 14 -3.01 -24.00 2.27
C PHE A 14 -1.54 -23.60 2.17
N ASN A 15 -0.62 -24.56 2.24
CA ASN A 15 0.81 -24.28 2.05
C ASN A 15 1.29 -24.63 0.63
N THR A 16 0.70 -24.00 -0.38
CA THR A 16 1.45 -23.75 -1.62
C THR A 16 2.17 -22.42 -1.49
N SER A 17 3.22 -22.41 -0.65
CA SER A 17 4.26 -21.39 -0.65
C SER A 17 5.00 -21.43 -1.99
N ARG A 18 4.35 -20.94 -3.06
CA ARG A 18 5.08 -20.30 -4.15
C ARG A 18 5.13 -18.83 -3.80
N VAL A 19 6.27 -18.40 -3.31
CA VAL A 19 6.75 -17.05 -3.63
C VAL A 19 6.88 -17.03 -5.16
N SER A 20 5.77 -16.81 -5.86
CA SER A 20 5.80 -16.49 -7.28
C SER A 20 6.49 -15.15 -7.37
N TYR A 21 7.82 -15.18 -7.52
CA TYR A 21 8.56 -14.01 -7.90
C TYR A 21 7.98 -13.60 -9.24
N THR A 22 7.32 -12.45 -9.30
CA THR A 22 7.01 -11.84 -10.56
C THR A 22 8.34 -11.65 -11.29
N ASN A 23 8.48 -12.26 -12.46
CA ASN A 23 9.62 -12.00 -13.32
C ASN A 23 9.26 -10.84 -14.27
N SER A 24 10.24 -10.06 -14.70
CA SER A 24 10.00 -8.90 -15.57
C SER A 24 9.26 -9.27 -16.86
N LYS A 25 9.42 -10.51 -17.36
CA LYS A 25 8.64 -10.98 -18.51
C LYS A 25 7.14 -10.97 -18.24
N GLU A 26 6.69 -11.44 -17.07
CA GLU A 26 5.28 -11.39 -16.66
C GLU A 26 4.77 -9.94 -16.61
N ILE A 27 5.57 -9.01 -16.09
CA ILE A 27 5.25 -7.56 -16.04
C ILE A 27 5.13 -6.99 -17.46
N HIS A 28 6.05 -7.33 -18.36
CA HIS A 28 6.07 -6.83 -19.73
C HIS A 28 4.92 -7.37 -20.59
N GLU A 29 4.33 -8.50 -20.20
CA GLU A 29 3.12 -9.03 -20.82
C GLU A 29 1.83 -8.47 -20.21
N LEU A 30 1.89 -7.57 -19.21
CA LEU A 30 0.71 -6.98 -18.59
C LEU A 30 -0.07 -6.10 -19.57
N SER A 31 -1.39 -6.15 -19.39
CA SER A 31 -2.38 -5.30 -20.03
C SER A 31 -3.47 -4.95 -19.02
N VAL A 32 -4.23 -3.88 -19.27
CA VAL A 32 -5.40 -3.49 -18.47
C VAL A 32 -6.33 -4.69 -18.23
N VAL A 33 -6.55 -5.51 -19.26
CA VAL A 33 -7.42 -6.70 -19.19
C VAL A 33 -6.85 -7.74 -18.23
N LYS A 34 -5.54 -7.99 -18.26
CA LYS A 34 -4.90 -8.94 -17.33
C LYS A 34 -4.97 -8.44 -15.89
N ILE A 35 -4.66 -7.16 -15.68
CA ILE A 35 -4.75 -6.51 -14.36
C ILE A 35 -6.16 -6.68 -13.79
N ARG A 36 -7.21 -6.30 -14.54
CA ARG A 36 -8.61 -6.47 -14.11
C ARG A 36 -9.01 -7.92 -13.81
N ARG A 37 -8.52 -8.90 -14.59
CA ARG A 37 -8.82 -10.32 -14.37
C ARG A 37 -8.11 -10.92 -13.17
N GLN A 38 -6.95 -10.38 -12.80
CA GLN A 38 -6.13 -10.87 -11.70
C GLN A 38 -6.44 -10.17 -10.37
N HIS A 39 -7.20 -9.06 -10.39
CA HIS A 39 -7.59 -8.34 -9.18
C HIS A 39 -8.48 -9.21 -8.29
N LYS A 40 -7.84 -9.77 -7.28
CA LYS A 40 -8.51 -10.45 -6.18
C LYS A 40 -9.28 -9.41 -5.37
N CYS A 41 -10.36 -9.85 -4.77
CA CYS A 41 -11.03 -9.06 -3.76
C CYS A 41 -10.10 -8.86 -2.55
N HIS A 42 -9.61 -7.64 -2.36
CA HIS A 42 -8.84 -7.23 -1.20
C HIS A 42 -9.72 -6.47 -0.22
N CYS A 43 -10.50 -7.21 0.58
CA CYS A 43 -11.45 -6.64 1.54
C CYS A 43 -10.81 -5.74 2.61
N ALA A 44 -9.51 -5.93 2.87
CA ALA A 44 -8.74 -5.10 3.78
C ALA A 44 -8.26 -3.77 3.16
N LEU A 45 -8.28 -3.66 1.83
CA LEU A 45 -7.86 -2.46 1.10
C LEU A 45 -9.08 -1.61 0.72
N PRO A 46 -8.90 -0.28 0.63
CA PRO A 46 -9.96 0.61 0.20
C PRO A 46 -10.18 0.52 -1.31
N TYR A 47 -11.38 0.87 -1.76
CA TYR A 47 -11.62 0.99 -3.19
C TYR A 47 -10.81 2.14 -3.78
N VAL A 48 -10.29 1.91 -4.98
CA VAL A 48 -9.45 2.89 -5.68
C VAL A 48 -10.15 4.24 -5.85
N GLU A 49 -11.45 4.23 -6.13
CA GLU A 49 -12.24 5.45 -6.30
C GLU A 49 -12.33 6.29 -5.03
N ASP A 50 -12.43 5.65 -3.87
CA ASP A 50 -12.57 6.35 -2.59
C ASP A 50 -11.21 6.81 -2.09
N PHE A 51 -10.19 5.96 -2.24
CA PHE A 51 -8.82 6.32 -1.90
C PHE A 51 -8.29 7.47 -2.75
N GLN A 52 -8.53 7.44 -4.07
CA GLN A 52 -8.03 8.48 -4.97
C GLN A 52 -8.67 9.85 -4.70
N LYS A 53 -9.94 9.91 -4.31
CA LYS A 53 -10.63 11.17 -3.97
C LYS A 53 -10.00 11.90 -2.77
N VAL A 54 -9.43 11.15 -1.83
CA VAL A 54 -8.93 11.68 -0.56
C VAL A 54 -7.40 11.68 -0.47
N TYR A 55 -6.71 11.05 -1.42
CA TYR A 55 -5.27 10.93 -1.38
C TYR A 55 -4.60 12.30 -1.50
N LEU A 56 -3.72 12.61 -0.55
CA LEU A 56 -2.92 13.81 -0.58
C LEU A 56 -1.75 13.57 -1.55
N ASP A 57 -1.98 13.73 -2.83
CA ASP A 57 -0.95 13.54 -3.85
C ASP A 57 0.13 14.63 -3.78
N TYR A 58 1.29 14.33 -4.30
CA TYR A 58 2.44 15.22 -4.18
C TYR A 58 2.42 16.39 -5.16
N SER A 59 1.65 16.31 -6.26
CA SER A 59 1.50 17.42 -7.19
C SER A 59 0.66 18.57 -6.60
N ASN A 60 -0.27 18.24 -5.69
CA ASN A 60 -1.16 19.22 -5.08
C ASN A 60 -0.81 19.55 -3.63
N TYR A 61 -0.09 18.67 -2.93
CA TYR A 61 0.20 18.84 -1.50
C TYR A 61 1.68 18.70 -1.20
N THR A 62 2.29 19.75 -0.66
CA THR A 62 3.64 19.69 -0.08
C THR A 62 3.66 18.86 1.19
N GLN A 63 4.83 18.38 1.60
CA GLN A 63 5.00 17.65 2.86
C GLN A 63 4.53 18.44 4.08
N GLN A 64 4.84 19.73 4.15
CA GLN A 64 4.32 20.61 5.19
C GLN A 64 2.79 20.64 5.17
N LYS A 65 2.19 20.79 3.98
CA LYS A 65 0.74 20.85 3.86
C LYS A 65 0.05 19.56 4.32
N VAL A 66 0.66 18.40 4.07
CA VAL A 66 0.16 17.12 4.57
C VAL A 66 0.09 17.11 6.09
N TRP A 67 1.15 17.53 6.79
CA TRP A 67 1.14 17.56 8.25
C TRP A 67 0.16 18.58 8.83
N GLU A 68 -0.01 19.73 8.19
CA GLU A 68 -1.07 20.69 8.53
C GLU A 68 -2.46 20.07 8.38
N ILE A 69 -2.72 19.36 7.28
CA ILE A 69 -4.00 18.69 7.02
C ILE A 69 -4.24 17.58 8.05
N ILE A 70 -3.22 16.78 8.37
CA ILE A 70 -3.32 15.73 9.40
C ILE A 70 -3.61 16.38 10.76
N GLY A 71 -2.87 17.42 11.13
CA GLY A 71 -3.08 18.22 12.34
C GLY A 71 -3.07 17.40 13.62
N GLY A 72 -3.54 18.01 14.71
CA GLY A 72 -3.55 17.38 16.03
C GLY A 72 -2.14 17.05 16.53
N ASN A 73 -2.04 16.13 17.48
CA ASN A 73 -0.74 15.76 18.06
C ASN A 73 0.21 15.13 17.04
N VAL A 74 -0.32 14.34 16.08
CA VAL A 74 0.50 13.73 15.02
C VAL A 74 1.04 14.82 14.08
N GLY A 75 0.19 15.73 13.59
CA GLY A 75 0.63 16.83 12.73
C GLY A 75 1.62 17.77 13.42
N ASN A 76 1.46 18.01 14.72
CA ASN A 76 2.38 18.85 15.49
C ASN A 76 3.74 18.18 15.71
N TYR A 77 3.77 16.87 15.95
CA TYR A 77 5.02 16.14 16.20
C TYR A 77 5.87 15.96 14.94
N TYR A 78 5.23 15.69 13.79
CA TYR A 78 5.93 15.44 12.52
C TYR A 78 5.99 16.64 11.56
N GLY A 79 5.26 17.72 11.88
CA GLY A 79 5.23 18.96 11.10
C GLY A 79 6.46 19.84 11.29
N ILE A 80 6.47 21.02 10.65
CA ILE A 80 7.63 21.93 10.63
C ILE A 80 8.11 22.39 12.02
N ASN A 81 7.19 22.43 12.99
CA ASN A 81 7.46 22.82 14.37
C ASN A 81 7.69 21.61 15.31
N GLY A 82 7.80 20.41 14.75
CA GLY A 82 8.08 19.19 15.52
C GLY A 82 9.49 19.18 16.09
N PRO A 83 9.77 18.34 17.10
CA PRO A 83 11.09 18.26 17.76
C PRO A 83 12.23 17.94 16.79
N ASP A 84 11.94 17.18 15.73
CA ASP A 84 12.90 16.78 14.70
C ASP A 84 12.75 17.59 13.40
N GLY A 85 12.01 18.69 13.43
CA GLY A 85 11.64 19.46 12.24
C GLY A 85 10.68 18.74 11.30
N LEU A 86 10.61 19.21 10.05
CA LEU A 86 9.65 18.70 9.05
C LEU A 86 10.00 17.28 8.58
N GLN A 87 9.22 16.29 9.00
CA GLN A 87 9.45 14.86 8.71
C GLN A 87 8.82 14.38 7.41
N ASN A 88 9.33 13.27 6.83
CA ASN A 88 8.83 12.71 5.57
C ASN A 88 7.34 12.30 5.67
N SER A 89 6.52 12.74 4.70
CA SER A 89 5.07 12.50 4.71
C SER A 89 4.59 11.26 3.93
N CYS A 90 5.47 10.46 3.31
CA CYS A 90 5.07 9.38 2.38
C CYS A 90 4.05 8.40 2.98
N ALA A 91 4.39 7.75 4.09
CA ALA A 91 3.50 6.80 4.77
C ALA A 91 2.31 7.51 5.45
N ALA A 92 2.47 8.78 5.83
CA ALA A 92 1.39 9.57 6.39
C ALA A 92 0.29 9.88 5.36
N ARG A 93 0.66 10.13 4.08
CA ARG A 93 -0.30 10.28 2.96
C ARG A 93 -1.11 9.00 2.77
N ILE A 94 -0.46 7.84 2.84
CA ILE A 94 -1.14 6.54 2.74
C ILE A 94 -2.04 6.29 3.95
N SER A 95 -1.56 6.57 5.17
CA SER A 95 -2.37 6.49 6.38
C SER A 95 -3.62 7.37 6.32
N TYR A 96 -3.45 8.61 5.84
CA TYR A 96 -4.55 9.55 5.63
C TYR A 96 -5.55 8.98 4.62
N GLY A 97 -5.06 8.51 3.47
CA GLY A 97 -5.88 7.88 2.44
C GLY A 97 -6.69 6.70 2.98
N LEU A 98 -6.06 5.80 3.76
CA LEU A 98 -6.72 4.66 4.40
C LEU A 98 -7.83 5.11 5.35
N ASN A 99 -7.53 6.06 6.25
CA ASN A 99 -8.50 6.54 7.23
C ASN A 99 -9.71 7.23 6.56
N LYS A 100 -9.48 8.03 5.52
CA LYS A 100 -10.54 8.78 4.83
C LYS A 100 -11.32 7.98 3.78
N SER A 101 -10.82 6.80 3.40
CA SER A 101 -11.52 5.86 2.50
C SER A 101 -12.19 4.70 3.24
N GLY A 102 -12.37 4.81 4.56
CA GLY A 102 -13.13 3.84 5.37
C GLY A 102 -12.34 2.60 5.80
N LYS A 103 -11.01 2.57 5.61
CA LYS A 103 -10.13 1.50 6.10
C LYS A 103 -9.24 2.00 7.22
N LEU A 104 -9.87 2.32 8.35
CA LEU A 104 -9.18 2.85 9.53
C LEU A 104 -8.03 1.93 9.97
N ILE A 105 -6.88 2.54 10.28
CA ILE A 105 -5.75 1.81 10.84
C ILE A 105 -6.10 1.41 12.29
N PRO A 106 -6.13 0.11 12.62
CA PRO A 106 -6.43 -0.35 13.97
C PRO A 106 -5.26 -0.05 14.91
N GLU A 107 -5.45 -0.34 16.19
CA GLU A 107 -4.36 -0.25 17.16
C GLU A 107 -3.18 -1.14 16.78
N HIS A 108 -1.99 -0.53 16.74
CA HIS A 108 -0.76 -1.20 16.34
C HIS A 108 0.45 -0.52 17.00
N PRO A 109 1.50 -1.26 17.41
CA PRO A 109 2.73 -0.69 18.01
C PRO A 109 3.51 0.30 17.13
N HIS A 110 3.07 0.54 15.90
CA HIS A 110 3.74 1.37 14.90
C HIS A 110 2.83 2.46 14.34
N ALA A 111 1.64 2.61 14.93
CA ALA A 111 0.64 3.56 14.50
C ALA A 111 0.37 4.56 15.63
N ASP A 112 0.67 5.83 15.37
CA ASP A 112 0.49 6.91 16.34
C ASP A 112 -0.97 7.37 16.32
N MET A 113 -1.58 7.47 17.49
CA MET A 113 -2.95 7.94 17.63
C MET A 113 -3.01 9.47 17.47
N ASN A 114 -3.82 9.93 16.52
CA ASN A 114 -4.24 11.32 16.42
C ASN A 114 -5.51 11.51 17.28
N PHE A 115 -5.33 12.07 18.48
CA PHE A 115 -6.41 12.19 19.47
C PHE A 115 -7.54 13.14 19.03
N SER A 116 -7.24 14.16 18.22
CA SER A 116 -8.27 15.11 17.77
C SER A 116 -9.23 14.51 16.74
N LYS A 117 -8.74 13.56 15.93
CA LYS A 117 -9.51 12.91 14.87
C LYS A 117 -9.92 11.47 15.17
N LYS A 118 -9.39 10.90 16.25
CA LYS A 118 -9.55 9.49 16.62
C LYS A 118 -9.08 8.53 15.52
N GLU A 119 -8.02 8.91 14.81
CA GLU A 119 -7.45 8.19 13.66
C GLU A 119 -5.99 7.82 13.97
N ARG A 120 -5.51 6.67 13.48
CA ARG A 120 -4.12 6.25 13.68
C ARG A 120 -3.28 6.43 12.41
N TYR A 121 -2.00 6.72 12.58
CA TYR A 121 -1.08 7.01 11.47
C TYR A 121 0.20 6.18 11.60
N ILE A 122 0.53 5.42 10.56
CA ILE A 122 1.85 4.81 10.41
C ILE A 122 2.69 5.76 9.55
N VAL A 123 3.74 6.33 10.14
CA VAL A 123 4.53 7.41 9.51
C VAL A 123 5.83 6.94 8.85
N SER A 124 6.16 5.65 8.96
CA SER A 124 7.34 5.03 8.33
C SER A 124 6.94 4.15 7.15
N ALA A 125 7.61 4.34 6.00
CA ALA A 125 7.40 3.53 4.80
C ALA A 125 7.60 2.03 5.07
N GLN A 126 8.71 1.66 5.71
CA GLN A 126 8.99 0.28 6.10
C GLN A 126 7.90 -0.33 6.97
N ARG A 127 7.44 0.39 8.00
CA ARG A 127 6.37 -0.09 8.90
C ARG A 127 5.03 -0.21 8.16
N MET A 128 4.75 0.70 7.22
CA MET A 128 3.55 0.64 6.39
C MET A 128 3.60 -0.54 5.41
N ASN A 129 4.76 -0.84 4.82
CA ASN A 129 4.97 -2.03 4.00
C ASN A 129 4.64 -3.31 4.79
N GLN A 130 5.16 -3.42 6.02
CA GLN A 130 4.87 -4.54 6.93
C GLN A 130 3.38 -4.63 7.27
N TYR A 131 2.72 -3.48 7.47
CA TYR A 131 1.28 -3.42 7.69
C TYR A 131 0.50 -3.96 6.49
N PHE A 132 0.80 -3.54 5.26
CA PHE A 132 0.15 -4.08 4.05
C PHE A 132 0.36 -5.58 3.88
N LYS A 133 1.58 -6.09 4.13
CA LYS A 133 1.85 -7.54 4.13
C LYS A 133 0.97 -8.29 5.12
N LYS A 134 0.67 -7.69 6.28
CA LYS A 134 -0.19 -8.28 7.30
C LYS A 134 -1.67 -8.26 6.90
N ILE A 135 -2.17 -7.14 6.35
CA ILE A 135 -3.61 -6.96 6.10
C ILE A 135 -4.08 -7.42 4.72
N ALA A 136 -3.23 -7.30 3.69
CA ALA A 136 -3.55 -7.63 2.31
C ALA A 136 -2.84 -8.91 1.83
N GLY A 137 -1.91 -9.43 2.62
CA GLY A 137 -1.11 -10.59 2.27
C GLY A 137 0.00 -10.25 1.28
N LYS A 138 0.37 -11.24 0.47
CA LYS A 138 1.43 -11.11 -0.54
C LYS A 138 1.10 -9.99 -1.55
N PRO A 139 2.07 -9.15 -1.96
CA PRO A 139 1.87 -8.21 -3.06
C PRO A 139 1.49 -8.92 -4.36
N ASP A 140 0.75 -8.21 -5.20
CA ASP A 140 0.38 -8.65 -6.54
C ASP A 140 1.62 -8.77 -7.44
N TYR A 141 2.51 -7.77 -7.32
CA TYR A 141 3.75 -7.69 -8.09
C TYR A 141 4.91 -7.24 -7.21
N ILE A 142 6.11 -7.70 -7.55
CA ILE A 142 7.36 -7.16 -7.02
C ILE A 142 8.11 -6.55 -8.19
N VAL A 143 8.23 -5.22 -8.19
CA VAL A 143 8.91 -4.44 -9.22
C VAL A 143 10.38 -4.32 -8.88
N LYS A 144 11.27 -4.61 -9.84
CA LYS A 144 12.73 -4.59 -9.61
C LYS A 144 13.44 -3.49 -10.38
N THR A 145 12.85 -3.02 -11.47
CA THR A 145 13.45 -2.04 -12.36
C THR A 145 12.50 -0.87 -12.60
N ILE A 146 13.06 0.26 -13.05
CA ILE A 146 12.25 1.40 -13.49
C ILE A 146 11.37 1.00 -14.69
N ASP A 147 11.87 0.15 -15.58
CA ASP A 147 11.10 -0.33 -16.74
C ASP A 147 9.89 -1.16 -16.31
N ASP A 148 10.05 -2.04 -15.33
CA ASP A 148 8.94 -2.79 -14.72
C ASP A 148 7.88 -1.83 -14.16
N PHE A 149 8.31 -0.80 -13.44
CA PHE A 149 7.43 0.23 -12.88
C PHE A 149 6.65 0.98 -13.97
N GLU A 150 7.36 1.54 -14.96
CA GLU A 150 6.74 2.31 -16.04
C GLU A 150 5.81 1.44 -16.88
N LYS A 151 6.11 0.15 -17.02
CA LYS A 151 5.25 -0.80 -17.71
C LYS A 151 3.94 -1.05 -16.95
N ILE A 152 3.99 -1.25 -15.64
CA ILE A 152 2.77 -1.40 -14.83
C ILE A 152 1.97 -0.10 -14.85
N LYS A 153 2.62 1.05 -14.64
CA LYS A 153 1.99 2.37 -14.65
C LYS A 153 1.30 2.67 -15.98
N SER A 154 1.96 2.43 -17.11
CA SER A 154 1.39 2.63 -18.45
C SER A 154 0.24 1.67 -18.77
N SER A 155 0.11 0.58 -18.00
CA SER A 155 -1.00 -0.36 -18.09
C SER A 155 -2.20 0.03 -17.22
N LEU A 156 -2.14 1.16 -16.49
CA LEU A 156 -3.27 1.69 -15.72
C LEU A 156 -4.20 2.52 -16.60
N ASP A 157 -5.50 2.29 -16.46
CA ASP A 157 -6.53 3.25 -16.86
C ASP A 157 -7.00 4.08 -15.65
N ARG A 158 -7.95 5.00 -15.88
CA ARG A 158 -8.47 5.91 -14.84
C ARG A 158 -9.21 5.20 -13.69
N THR A 159 -9.55 3.93 -13.84
CA THR A 159 -10.28 3.12 -12.86
C THR A 159 -9.35 2.24 -12.03
N LEU A 160 -8.04 2.31 -12.26
CA LEU A 160 -7.05 1.47 -11.60
C LEU A 160 -6.00 2.31 -10.90
N GLY A 161 -5.49 1.75 -9.82
CA GLY A 161 -4.39 2.32 -9.06
C GLY A 161 -3.85 1.30 -8.06
N PHE A 162 -2.63 1.53 -7.62
CA PHE A 162 -1.94 0.64 -6.70
C PHE A 162 -1.13 1.40 -5.66
N ILE A 163 -0.93 0.77 -4.52
CA ILE A 163 0.07 1.18 -3.54
C ILE A 163 1.39 0.51 -3.94
N ILE A 164 2.45 1.31 -4.05
CA ILE A 164 3.82 0.84 -4.22
C ILE A 164 4.61 1.16 -2.96
N SER A 165 5.41 0.21 -2.47
CA SER A 165 6.20 0.39 -1.27
C SER A 165 7.54 -0.33 -1.34
N ASP A 166 8.60 0.38 -0.99
CA ASP A 166 9.90 -0.19 -0.63
C ASP A 166 10.26 0.19 0.82
N SER A 167 11.53 0.01 1.23
CA SER A 167 11.99 0.33 2.58
C SER A 167 12.05 1.83 2.90
N PHE A 168 12.07 2.69 1.88
CA PHE A 168 12.30 4.14 1.99
C PHE A 168 11.10 4.98 1.53
N HIS A 169 10.32 4.47 0.58
CA HIS A 169 9.20 5.16 -0.02
C HIS A 169 7.94 4.30 -0.05
N ILE A 170 6.80 4.96 0.11
CA ILE A 170 5.50 4.39 -0.16
C ILE A 170 4.60 5.46 -0.78
N GLY A 171 3.83 5.08 -1.78
CA GLY A 171 2.97 6.00 -2.50
C GLY A 171 1.80 5.28 -3.18
N PHE A 172 0.81 6.07 -3.58
CA PHE A 172 -0.28 5.62 -4.43
C PHE A 172 -0.03 6.08 -5.87
N VAL A 173 -0.14 5.15 -6.81
CA VAL A 173 0.07 5.36 -8.24
C VAL A 173 -1.24 5.10 -8.97
N SER A 174 -1.75 6.12 -9.64
CA SER A 174 -2.89 6.05 -10.55
C SER A 174 -2.47 6.45 -11.96
N HIS A 175 -3.40 6.39 -12.93
CA HIS A 175 -3.14 6.86 -14.29
C HIS A 175 -2.67 8.32 -14.37
N SER A 176 -3.11 9.19 -13.45
CA SER A 176 -2.70 10.60 -13.40
C SER A 176 -1.43 10.85 -12.58
N TYR A 177 -0.78 9.79 -12.08
CA TYR A 177 0.42 9.92 -11.26
C TYR A 177 1.56 10.56 -12.05
N GLN A 178 1.92 11.77 -11.67
CA GLN A 178 3.13 12.43 -12.14
C GLN A 178 4.31 11.75 -11.45
N LYS A 179 5.33 11.38 -12.23
CA LYS A 179 6.41 10.49 -11.81
C LYS A 179 7.11 11.06 -10.57
N GLU A 180 6.95 10.38 -9.43
CA GLU A 180 7.76 10.64 -8.26
C GLU A 180 8.47 9.38 -7.79
N SER A 181 9.75 9.60 -7.45
CA SER A 181 10.64 8.89 -6.51
C SER A 181 10.64 7.36 -6.47
N PHE A 182 10.07 6.64 -7.43
CA PHE A 182 10.52 5.27 -7.66
C PHE A 182 11.92 5.31 -8.28
N HIS A 183 12.93 5.14 -7.42
CA HIS A 183 14.33 5.25 -7.81
C HIS A 183 14.90 3.97 -8.44
N GLY A 184 14.15 2.86 -8.46
CA GLY A 184 14.60 1.59 -9.05
C GLY A 184 15.79 0.93 -8.33
N ASN A 185 16.30 1.53 -7.27
CA ASN A 185 17.48 1.06 -6.53
C ASN A 185 17.15 -0.09 -5.56
N SER A 186 15.87 -0.41 -5.36
CA SER A 186 15.43 -1.48 -4.50
C SER A 186 14.11 -2.07 -5.01
N PRO A 187 13.87 -3.38 -4.84
CA PRO A 187 12.60 -3.97 -5.17
C PRO A 187 11.46 -3.32 -4.37
N ALA A 188 10.35 -3.06 -5.03
CA ALA A 188 9.14 -2.53 -4.40
C ALA A 188 7.96 -3.49 -4.55
N ASP A 189 7.19 -3.60 -3.48
CA ASP A 189 5.96 -4.36 -3.42
C ASP A 189 4.80 -3.52 -3.96
N ILE A 190 3.95 -4.14 -4.79
CA ILE A 190 2.74 -3.52 -5.34
C ILE A 190 1.50 -4.25 -4.85
N TRP A 191 0.55 -3.49 -4.32
CA TRP A 191 -0.82 -3.94 -4.05
C TRP A 191 -1.80 -3.08 -4.85
N PHE A 192 -2.53 -3.70 -5.76
CA PHE A 192 -3.61 -3.04 -6.46
C PHE A 192 -4.80 -2.79 -5.53
N LEU A 193 -5.35 -1.59 -5.60
CA LEU A 193 -6.60 -1.30 -4.91
C LEU A 193 -7.78 -1.90 -5.70
N PRO A 194 -8.77 -2.50 -5.01
CA PRO A 194 -9.96 -3.02 -5.67
C PRO A 194 -10.69 -1.90 -6.43
N SER A 195 -11.03 -2.16 -7.69
CA SER A 195 -11.80 -1.25 -8.56
C SER A 195 -13.27 -1.64 -8.70
N ILE A 196 -13.64 -2.79 -8.13
CA ILE A 196 -15.00 -3.32 -8.12
C ILE A 196 -15.34 -3.62 -6.67
N HIS A 197 -16.56 -3.25 -6.25
CA HIS A 197 -17.07 -3.55 -4.92
C HIS A 197 -17.14 -5.06 -4.72
N CYS A 198 -16.36 -5.54 -3.76
CA CYS A 198 -16.29 -6.94 -3.41
C CYS A 198 -17.30 -7.24 -2.30
N ASN A 199 -17.98 -8.37 -2.40
CA ASN A 199 -18.79 -8.86 -1.28
C ASN A 199 -17.86 -9.46 -0.21
N CYS A 200 -17.45 -8.59 0.70
CA CYS A 200 -16.65 -8.90 1.86
C CYS A 200 -17.62 -9.09 3.02
N GLY A 201 -18.12 -10.33 3.14
CA GLY A 201 -19.18 -10.71 4.08
C GLY A 201 -18.96 -10.27 5.52
#